data_AF-A0ABD4PUC9-F1
#
_entry.id   AF-A0ABD4PUC9-F1
#
_cell.length_a   1.000
_cell.length_b   1.000
_cell.length_c   1.000
_cell.angle_alpha   90.00
_cell.angle_beta   90.00
_cell.angle_gamma   90.00
#
_symmetry.space_group_name_H-M   'P 1'
#
loop_
_entity.id
_entity.type
_entity.pdbx_description
1 polymer ?
#
loop_
_entity_poly.entity_id
_entity_poly.type
_entity_poly.pdbx_seq_one_letter_code
_entity_poly.pdbx_strand_id
1 'polypeptide(L)'
;MDNNLEFLINTLSELRYASMQANEYTIRELMHKYNMLFLGSKFNSIYSNELLHYMKSNRNFNLSDDEFLKLIPKACKILNMKYTAMTELANLSNLNRKVSCYNIILW
;
A
#
# COMPACT_ATOMS: atom_id res chain seq x y z
N MET A 1 -12.39 6.06 15.56
CA MET A 1 -11.88 6.03 14.18
C MET A 1 -12.37 4.72 13.55
N ASP A 2 -12.56 4.63 12.24
CA ASP A 2 -12.90 3.34 11.61
C ASP A 2 -11.77 2.33 11.89
N ASN A 3 -12.07 1.18 12.51
CA ASN A 3 -11.09 0.17 12.90
C ASN A 3 -10.19 -0.25 11.73
N ASN A 4 -10.74 -0.28 10.51
CA ASN A 4 -9.99 -0.64 9.31
C ASN A 4 -9.03 0.48 8.88
N LEU A 5 -9.44 1.74 9.01
CA LEU A 5 -8.60 2.89 8.71
C LEU A 5 -7.44 3.00 9.72
N GLU A 6 -7.71 2.79 11.00
CA GLU A 6 -6.69 2.76 12.05
C GLU A 6 -5.67 1.64 11.81
N PHE A 7 -6.15 0.45 11.48
CA PHE A 7 -5.27 -0.67 11.15
C PHE A 7 -4.41 -0.39 9.91
N LEU A 8 -4.98 0.22 8.87
CA LEU A 8 -4.23 0.65 7.69
C LEU A 8 -3.15 1.69 8.04
N ILE A 9 -3.48 2.69 8.86
CA ILE A 9 -2.53 3.73 9.30
C ILE A 9 -1.37 3.10 10.08
N ASN A 10 -1.66 2.20 11.00
CA ASN A 10 -0.64 1.51 11.80
C ASN A 10 0.25 0.65 10.90
N THR A 11 -0.36 -0.10 9.97
CA THR A 11 0.37 -0.93 9.00
C THR A 11 1.30 -0.08 8.12
N LEU A 12 0.79 1.00 7.53
CA LEU A 12 1.61 1.91 6.72
C LEU A 12 2.74 2.56 7.52
N SER A 13 2.50 2.90 8.80
CA SER A 13 3.54 3.45 9.68
C SER A 13 4.64 2.44 9.97
N GLU A 14 4.28 1.18 10.22
CA GLU A 14 5.23 0.07 10.39
C GLU A 14 6.06 -0.14 9.12
N LEU A 15 5.41 -0.21 7.96
CA LEU A 15 6.08 -0.40 6.67
C LEU A 15 7.02 0.75 6.33
N ARG A 16 6.63 2.01 6.64
CA ARG A 16 7.52 3.17 6.53
C ARG A 16 8.77 2.98 7.38
N TYR A 17 8.61 2.65 8.66
CA TYR A 17 9.75 2.47 9.54
C TYR A 17 10.68 1.36 9.05
N ALA A 18 10.11 0.22 8.66
CA ALA A 18 10.88 -0.91 8.15
C ALA A 18 11.62 -0.57 6.84
N SER A 19 10.96 0.15 5.92
CA SER A 19 11.57 0.65 4.67
C SER A 19 12.73 1.61 4.94
N MET A 20 12.60 2.53 5.89
CA MET A 20 13.67 3.48 6.24
C MET A 20 14.93 2.82 6.80
N GLN A 21 14.81 1.62 7.37
CA GLN A 21 15.95 0.84 7.89
C GLN A 21 16.51 -0.16 6.85
N ALA A 22 15.85 -0.32 5.70
CA ALA A 22 16.24 -1.30 4.71
C ALA A 22 17.41 -0.82 3.85
N ASN A 23 18.23 -1.77 3.42
CA ASN A 23 19.31 -1.56 2.45
C ASN A 23 19.36 -2.72 1.47
N GLU A 24 20.30 -2.67 0.52
CA GLU A 24 20.43 -3.67 -0.55
C GLU A 24 20.61 -5.12 -0.05
N TYR A 25 21.14 -5.31 1.17
CA TYR A 25 21.33 -6.63 1.78
C TYR A 25 20.08 -7.11 2.54
N THR A 26 19.35 -6.20 3.18
CA THR A 26 18.20 -6.56 4.04
C THR A 26 16.85 -6.50 3.32
N ILE A 27 16.79 -5.86 2.14
CA ILE A 27 15.53 -5.64 1.45
C ILE A 27 14.82 -6.93 1.04
N ARG A 28 15.57 -7.98 0.69
CA ARG A 28 14.98 -9.27 0.31
C ARG A 28 14.27 -9.92 1.49
N GLU A 29 14.89 -9.89 2.67
CA GLU A 29 14.28 -10.40 3.90
C GLU A 29 13.04 -9.60 4.27
N LEU A 30 13.08 -8.28 4.09
CA LEU A 30 11.92 -7.40 4.29
C LEU A 30 10.76 -7.77 3.36
N MET A 31 11.02 -7.94 2.07
CA MET A 31 10.01 -8.35 1.09
C MET A 31 9.41 -9.71 1.43
N HIS A 32 10.23 -10.68 1.85
CA HIS A 32 9.77 -11.98 2.30
C HIS A 32 8.90 -11.89 3.57
N LYS A 33 9.31 -11.10 4.56
CA LYS A 33 8.56 -10.93 5.82
C LYS A 33 7.16 -10.37 5.58
N TYR A 34 7.05 -9.37 4.72
CA TYR A 34 5.78 -8.70 4.45
C TYR A 34 5.03 -9.32 3.27
N ASN A 35 5.63 -10.25 2.53
CA ASN A 35 5.10 -10.79 1.28
C ASN A 35 4.66 -9.69 0.30
N MET A 36 5.52 -8.66 0.15
CA MET A 36 5.26 -7.46 -0.66
C MET A 36 6.55 -6.95 -1.28
N LEU A 37 6.45 -6.39 -2.49
CA LEU A 37 7.57 -5.68 -3.10
C LEU A 37 7.74 -4.27 -2.52
N PHE A 38 8.98 -3.94 -2.20
CA PHE A 38 9.45 -2.58 -1.89
C PHE A 38 10.31 -2.07 -3.06
N LEU A 39 9.78 -1.09 -3.77
CA LEU A 39 10.29 -0.63 -5.06
C LEU A 39 10.95 0.74 -4.98
N GLY A 40 11.63 1.10 -6.08
CA GLY A 40 12.39 2.34 -6.21
C GLY A 40 13.80 2.23 -5.64
N SER A 41 14.67 3.16 -6.03
CA SER A 41 16.08 3.19 -5.58
C SER A 41 16.25 3.35 -4.07
N LYS A 42 15.19 3.76 -3.37
CA LYS A 42 15.14 3.92 -1.91
C LYS A 42 14.25 2.89 -1.21
N PHE A 43 13.71 1.90 -1.94
CA PHE A 43 12.79 0.90 -1.39
C PHE A 43 11.59 1.51 -0.64
N ASN A 44 11.14 2.69 -1.06
CA ASN A 44 10.15 3.51 -0.36
C ASN A 44 8.77 3.46 -1.04
N SER A 45 8.59 2.60 -2.02
CA SER A 45 7.36 2.52 -2.81
C SER A 45 6.75 1.12 -2.71
N ILE A 46 5.44 1.03 -2.48
CA ILE A 46 4.71 -0.25 -2.44
C ILE A 46 3.42 -0.14 -3.25
N TYR A 47 2.89 -1.28 -3.71
CA TYR A 47 1.58 -1.33 -4.35
C TYR A 47 0.46 -1.71 -3.39
N SER A 48 -0.69 -1.05 -3.53
CA SER A 48 -1.83 -1.23 -2.62
C SER A 48 -2.48 -2.61 -2.72
N ASN A 49 -2.38 -3.31 -3.86
CA ASN A 49 -2.90 -4.66 -4.01
C ASN A 49 -2.13 -5.66 -3.11
N GLU A 50 -0.79 -5.60 -3.13
CA GLU A 50 0.04 -6.43 -2.24
C GLU A 50 -0.20 -6.08 -0.76
N LEU A 51 -0.38 -4.78 -0.46
CA LEU A 51 -0.78 -4.34 0.88
C LEU A 51 -2.10 -4.93 1.34
N LEU A 52 -3.12 -4.95 0.47
CA LEU A 52 -4.41 -5.56 0.79
C LEU A 52 -4.27 -7.07 1.04
N HIS A 53 -3.49 -7.77 0.21
CA HIS A 53 -3.21 -9.19 0.41
C HIS A 53 -2.53 -9.45 1.75
N TYR A 54 -1.52 -8.65 2.10
CA TYR A 54 -0.85 -8.73 3.41
C TYR A 54 -1.82 -8.46 4.58
N MET A 55 -2.68 -7.46 4.46
CA MET A 55 -3.64 -7.14 5.52
C MET A 55 -4.71 -8.23 5.69
N LYS A 56 -5.16 -8.84 4.59
CA LYS A 56 -6.09 -9.98 4.59
C LYS A 56 -5.47 -11.27 5.15
N SER A 57 -4.15 -11.46 5.00
CA SER A 57 -3.47 -12.67 5.50
C SER A 57 -3.09 -12.60 6.98
N ASN A 58 -2.85 -11.39 7.52
CA ASN A 58 -2.39 -11.22 8.91
C ASN A 58 -3.52 -10.96 9.92
N ARG A 59 -4.74 -10.62 9.49
CA ARG A 59 -5.96 -10.55 10.33
C ARG A 59 -7.22 -10.79 9.49
N ASN A 60 -8.37 -10.97 10.14
CA ASN A 60 -9.72 -10.99 9.51
C ASN A 60 -10.11 -9.61 8.93
N PHE A 61 -9.24 -9.00 8.12
CA PHE A 61 -9.49 -7.74 7.45
C PHE A 61 -10.43 -7.99 6.26
N ASN A 62 -11.73 -7.83 6.50
CA ASN A 62 -12.77 -8.17 5.54
C ASN A 62 -13.31 -6.92 4.83
N LEU A 63 -12.46 -6.28 4.03
CA LEU A 63 -12.88 -5.23 3.09
C LEU A 63 -12.81 -5.73 1.65
N SER A 64 -13.78 -5.30 0.85
CA SER A 64 -13.66 -5.38 -0.60
C SER A 64 -12.52 -4.49 -1.10
N ASP A 65 -12.02 -4.80 -2.30
CA ASP A 65 -10.94 -4.03 -2.90
C ASP A 65 -11.36 -2.56 -3.11
N ASP A 66 -12.60 -2.32 -3.54
CA ASP A 66 -13.18 -0.97 -3.70
C ASP A 66 -13.25 -0.19 -2.37
N GLU A 67 -13.61 -0.84 -1.26
CA GLU A 67 -13.63 -0.21 0.06
C GLU A 67 -12.23 0.11 0.55
N PHE A 68 -11.29 -0.82 0.36
CA PHE A 68 -9.90 -0.63 0.72
C PHE A 68 -9.25 0.53 -0.03
N LEU A 69 -9.47 0.60 -1.35
CA LEU A 69 -8.95 1.69 -2.19
C LEU A 69 -9.48 3.07 -1.74
N LYS A 70 -10.70 3.16 -1.21
CA LYS A 70 -11.26 4.40 -0.64
C LYS A 70 -10.58 4.82 0.66
N LEU A 71 -9.94 3.90 1.38
CA LEU A 71 -9.21 4.20 2.62
C LEU A 71 -7.79 4.71 2.37
N ILE A 72 -7.13 4.28 1.28
CA ILE A 72 -5.75 4.65 0.98
C ILE A 72 -5.54 6.18 0.98
N PRO A 73 -6.31 7.00 0.24
CA PRO A 73 -6.17 8.46 0.28
C PRO A 73 -6.27 9.06 1.68
N LYS A 74 -7.16 8.52 2.53
CA LYS A 74 -7.40 9.01 3.89
C LYS A 74 -6.20 8.69 4.79
N ALA A 75 -5.72 7.45 4.77
CA ALA A 75 -4.57 7.02 5.56
C ALA A 75 -3.29 7.77 5.15
N CYS A 76 -3.05 7.86 3.84
CA CYS A 76 -1.89 8.59 3.32
C CYS A 76 -1.93 10.07 3.69
N LYS A 77 -3.10 10.72 3.67
CA LYS A 77 -3.25 12.11 4.13
C LYS A 77 -2.86 12.28 5.60
N ILE A 78 -3.28 11.35 6.47
CA ILE A 78 -2.96 11.38 7.90
C ILE A 78 -1.45 11.20 8.13
N LEU A 79 -0.81 10.31 7.37
CA LEU A 79 0.61 10.00 7.49
C LEU A 79 1.54 10.92 6.68
N ASN A 80 0.98 11.90 5.97
CA ASN A 80 1.70 12.75 5.01
C ASN A 80 2.49 11.93 3.96
N MET A 81 1.89 10.84 3.46
CA MET A 81 2.43 9.98 2.40
C MET A 81 1.90 10.43 1.04
N LYS A 82 2.76 10.35 0.02
CA LYS A 82 2.33 10.54 -1.38
C LYS A 82 1.78 9.24 -1.93
N TYR A 83 0.85 9.34 -2.87
CA TYR A 83 0.32 8.18 -3.58
C TYR A 83 -0.07 8.57 -5.00
N THR A 84 -0.08 7.60 -5.90
CA THR A 84 -0.50 7.78 -7.30
C THR A 84 -1.50 6.70 -7.65
N ALA A 85 -2.68 7.11 -8.11
CA ALA A 85 -3.69 6.18 -8.62
C ALA A 85 -3.21 5.55 -9.92
N MET A 86 -3.41 4.25 -10.05
CA MET A 86 -3.08 3.48 -11.23
C MET A 86 -4.35 2.80 -11.76
N THR A 87 -4.46 2.76 -13.07
CA THR A 87 -5.57 2.15 -13.80
C THR A 87 -5.02 1.10 -14.75
N GLU A 88 -5.73 0.01 -14.94
CA GLU A 88 -5.35 -1.01 -15.92
C GLU A 88 -5.21 -0.41 -17.34
N LEU A 89 -4.19 -0.86 -18.08
CA LEU A 89 -3.97 -0.41 -19.46
C LEU A 89 -5.18 -0.69 -20.37
N ALA A 90 -5.85 -1.82 -20.18
CA ALA A 90 -7.05 -2.19 -20.95
C ALA A 90 -8.19 -1.17 -20.80
N ASN A 91 -8.18 -0.37 -19.74
CA ASN A 91 -9.23 0.59 -19.41
C ASN A 91 -8.84 2.05 -19.70
N LEU A 92 -7.70 2.31 -20.38
CA LEU A 92 -7.21 3.66 -20.66
C LEU A 92 -8.18 4.51 -21.51
N SER A 93 -8.91 3.89 -22.42
CA SER A 93 -9.89 4.55 -23.29
C SER A 93 -11.28 4.68 -22.66
N ASN A 94 -11.50 4.16 -21.44
CA ASN A 94 -12.80 4.18 -20.78
C ASN A 94 -12.99 5.50 -19.99
N LEU A 95 -14.07 6.23 -20.31
CA LEU A 95 -14.45 7.47 -19.61
C LEU A 95 -14.79 7.23 -18.12
N ASN A 96 -15.19 6.01 -17.75
CA ASN A 96 -15.51 5.59 -16.39
C ASN A 96 -14.36 4.79 -15.75
N ARG A 97 -13.10 5.10 -16.08
CA ARG A 97 -11.92 4.43 -15.50
C ARG A 97 -11.97 4.44 -13.97
N LYS A 98 -11.95 3.25 -13.38
CA LYS A 98 -11.81 3.07 -11.93
C LYS A 98 -10.34 2.96 -11.56
N VAL A 99 -10.01 3.39 -10.35
CA VAL A 99 -8.69 3.11 -9.77
C VAL A 99 -8.59 1.62 -9.52
N SER A 100 -7.59 0.96 -10.08
CA SER A 100 -7.33 -0.46 -9.89
C SER A 100 -6.35 -0.69 -8.73
N CYS A 101 -5.38 0.20 -8.56
CA CYS A 101 -4.45 0.18 -7.44
C CYS A 101 -3.83 1.56 -7.19
N TYR A 102 -3.10 1.69 -6.09
CA TYR A 102 -2.25 2.83 -5.80
C TYR A 102 -0.80 2.38 -5.72
N ASN A 103 0.10 3.19 -6.28
CA ASN A 103 1.48 3.22 -5.86
C ASN A 103 1.60 4.17 -4.66
N ILE A 104 2.07 3.69 -3.51
CA ILE A 104 2.17 4.45 -2.27
C ILE A 104 3.64 4.70 -1.98
N ILE A 105 4.01 5.96 -1.76
CA ILE A 105 5.35 6.39 -1.37
C ILE A 105 5.37 6.58 0.15
N LEU A 106 6.09 5.70 0.84
CA LEU A 106 6.13 5.60 2.29
C LEU A 106 6.84 6.79 2.93
N TRP A 107 7.92 7.30 2.34
CA TRP A 107 8.71 8.45 2.83
C TRP A 107 9.46 9.17 1.71
#